data_AF-M7S3S0-F1
#
_entry.id   AF-M7S3S0-F1
#
_cell.length_a   1.000
_cell.length_b   1.000
_cell.length_c   1.000
_cell.angle_alpha   90.00
_cell.angle_beta   90.00
_cell.angle_gamma   90.00
#
_symmetry.space_group_name_H-M   'P 1'
#
loop_
_entity.id
_entity.type
_entity.pdbx_description
1 polymer ?
#
loop_
_entity_poly.entity_id
_entity_poly.type
_entity_poly.pdbx_seq_one_letter_code
_entity_poly.pdbx_strand_id
1 'polypeptide(L)'
;MKKALKILSVGALLFVALNAKDFSKTSDEDLAKMAGIVAPQDIVDYTKELKMRMEKMPKDKRKAFHKQLHEYATKNTDSMTVADFEARQKAVKEALKKGNMEYMDDDFGLRSCKHGKIHKHHKHSGHDKHGKGHDKGQDKKDHDHDDHGENEK
;
A
#
# COMPACT_ATOMS: atom_id res chain seq x y z
N MET A 1 6.40 21.24 59.01
CA MET A 1 6.36 20.03 58.13
C MET A 1 5.90 20.46 56.74
N LYS A 2 6.81 20.47 55.75
CA LYS A 2 6.51 20.90 54.38
C LYS A 2 5.94 19.70 53.61
N LYS A 3 4.64 19.70 53.30
CA LYS A 3 4.03 18.65 52.47
C LYS A 3 4.25 19.01 51.00
N ALA A 4 5.16 18.31 50.34
CA ALA A 4 5.42 18.45 48.92
C ALA A 4 4.27 17.79 48.13
N LEU A 5 3.46 18.63 47.48
CA LEU A 5 2.40 18.20 46.57
C LEU A 5 3.06 17.77 45.25
N LYS A 6 3.18 16.46 45.02
CA LYS A 6 3.62 15.91 43.73
C LYS A 6 2.44 15.97 42.75
N ILE A 7 2.38 17.02 41.94
CA ILE A 7 1.50 17.07 40.78
C ILE A 7 2.18 16.25 39.68
N LEU A 8 1.74 15.00 39.50
CA LEU A 8 2.02 14.24 38.29
C LEU A 8 1.25 14.93 37.15
N SER A 9 1.98 15.71 36.36
CA SER A 9 1.47 16.30 35.11
C SER A 9 1.19 15.17 34.13
N VAL A 10 -0.05 14.68 34.13
CA VAL A 10 -0.60 13.82 33.07
C VAL A 10 -0.77 14.71 31.84
N GLY A 11 -0.23 14.24 30.72
CA GLY A 11 0.05 15.01 29.52
C GLY A 11 -1.08 15.92 29.05
N ALA A 12 -0.71 17.15 28.74
CA ALA A 12 -1.54 18.04 27.97
C ALA A 12 -1.72 17.45 26.56
N LEU A 13 -2.80 16.69 26.35
CA LEU A 13 -3.38 16.51 25.03
C LEU A 13 -3.89 17.87 24.58
N LEU A 14 -3.02 18.65 23.96
CA LEU A 14 -3.39 19.87 23.27
C LEU A 14 -4.38 19.47 22.17
N PHE A 15 -5.64 19.84 22.36
CA PHE A 15 -6.61 19.93 21.27
C PHE A 15 -6.14 21.02 20.32
N VAL A 16 -5.32 20.65 19.34
CA VAL A 16 -4.99 21.51 18.21
C VAL A 16 -6.25 21.59 17.35
N ALA A 17 -6.80 22.79 17.20
CA ALA A 17 -7.91 23.06 16.30
C ALA A 17 -7.57 22.51 14.89
N LEU A 18 -8.47 21.70 14.31
CA LEU A 18 -8.36 21.16 12.95
C LEU A 18 -8.29 22.31 11.94
N ASN A 19 -7.08 22.81 11.69
CA ASN A 19 -6.79 23.51 10.46
C ASN A 19 -6.34 22.44 9.48
N ALA A 20 -7.20 22.06 8.54
CA ALA A 20 -6.85 21.15 7.46
C ALA A 20 -5.61 21.69 6.74
N LYS A 21 -4.51 20.93 6.77
CA LYS A 21 -3.28 21.34 6.11
C LYS A 21 -3.46 21.13 4.61
N ASP A 22 -3.43 22.21 3.85
CA ASP A 22 -3.51 22.16 2.39
C ASP A 22 -2.15 21.74 1.79
N PHE A 23 -2.13 20.60 1.12
CA PHE A 23 -0.95 20.04 0.46
C PHE A 23 -0.90 20.34 -1.05
N SER A 24 -1.92 20.99 -1.62
CA SER A 24 -2.05 21.23 -3.07
C SER A 24 -0.87 21.98 -3.70
N LYS A 25 -0.21 22.84 -2.92
CA LYS A 25 0.97 23.63 -3.35
C LYS A 25 2.31 22.95 -3.09
N THR A 26 2.31 21.81 -2.39
CA THR A 26 3.53 21.06 -2.10
C THR A 26 4.00 20.36 -3.37
N SER A 27 5.29 20.36 -3.70
CA SER A 27 5.77 19.62 -4.88
C SER A 27 5.64 18.10 -4.68
N ASP A 28 5.67 17.30 -5.76
CA ASP A 28 5.68 15.83 -5.62
C ASP A 28 6.89 15.37 -4.81
N GLU A 29 8.06 15.97 -5.04
CA GLU A 29 9.28 15.65 -4.31
C GLU A 29 9.14 15.96 -2.81
N ASP A 30 8.56 17.10 -2.46
CA ASP A 30 8.36 17.48 -1.06
C ASP A 30 7.29 16.62 -0.39
N LEU A 31 6.23 16.23 -1.12
CA LEU A 31 5.29 15.22 -0.64
C LEU A 31 6.04 13.91 -0.32
N ALA A 32 6.91 13.45 -1.21
CA ALA A 32 7.70 12.25 -0.98
C ALA A 32 8.58 12.36 0.28
N LYS A 33 9.30 13.47 0.45
CA LYS A 33 10.19 13.71 1.60
C LYS A 33 9.46 13.73 2.94
N MET A 34 8.18 14.09 2.98
CA MET A 34 7.38 14.09 4.21
C MET A 34 6.83 12.71 4.59
N ALA A 35 6.94 11.70 3.73
CA ALA A 35 6.42 10.37 4.00
C ALA A 35 6.97 9.82 5.34
N GLY A 36 6.10 9.23 6.16
CA GLY A 36 6.50 8.71 7.48
C GLY A 36 6.60 9.75 8.61
N ILE A 37 6.60 11.06 8.34
CA ILE A 37 6.68 12.12 9.37
C ILE A 37 5.48 13.09 9.38
N VAL A 38 4.57 13.01 8.41
CA VAL A 38 3.31 13.77 8.45
C VAL A 38 2.58 13.53 9.77
N ALA A 39 2.09 14.60 10.41
CA ALA A 39 1.36 14.48 11.67
C ALA A 39 0.07 13.66 11.48
N PRO A 40 -0.33 12.80 12.44
CA PRO A 40 -1.54 11.99 12.29
C PRO A 40 -2.81 12.81 12.00
N GLN A 41 -2.91 14.04 12.50
CA GLN A 41 -4.04 14.93 12.22
C GLN A 41 -4.14 15.37 10.75
N ASP A 42 -3.01 15.47 10.05
CA ASP A 42 -2.92 15.94 8.66
C ASP A 42 -2.92 14.78 7.66
N ILE A 43 -2.91 13.53 8.14
CA ILE A 43 -2.68 12.35 7.29
C ILE A 43 -3.81 12.13 6.28
N VAL A 44 -5.03 12.52 6.62
CA VAL A 44 -6.19 12.38 5.71
C VAL A 44 -6.00 13.26 4.48
N ASP A 45 -5.64 14.54 4.68
CA ASP A 45 -5.45 15.49 3.58
C ASP A 45 -4.22 15.14 2.75
N TYR A 46 -3.13 14.74 3.42
CA TYR A 46 -1.94 14.24 2.75
C TYR A 46 -2.24 13.02 1.87
N THR A 47 -3.00 12.05 2.38
CA THR A 47 -3.36 10.83 1.64
C THR A 47 -4.25 11.12 0.44
N LYS A 48 -5.21 12.05 0.59
CA LYS A 48 -6.04 12.51 -0.53
C LYS A 48 -5.20 13.14 -1.63
N GLU A 49 -4.27 14.01 -1.25
CA GLU A 49 -3.37 14.67 -2.21
C GLU A 49 -2.51 13.65 -2.96
N LEU A 50 -1.87 12.72 -2.25
CA LEU A 50 -1.10 11.65 -2.87
C LEU A 50 -1.91 10.85 -3.88
N LYS A 51 -3.14 10.45 -3.52
CA LYS A 51 -4.03 9.70 -4.41
C LYS A 51 -4.36 10.49 -5.67
N MET A 52 -4.80 11.74 -5.51
CA MET A 52 -5.16 12.60 -6.64
C MET A 52 -3.99 12.77 -7.62
N ARG A 53 -2.75 12.89 -7.11
CA ARG A 53 -1.58 13.00 -7.98
C ARG A 53 -1.22 11.69 -8.64
N MET A 54 -1.24 10.59 -7.91
CA MET A 54 -0.99 9.27 -8.47
C MET A 54 -2.00 8.87 -9.55
N GLU A 55 -3.27 9.26 -9.42
CA GLU A 55 -4.29 9.03 -10.45
C GLU A 55 -4.00 9.78 -11.75
N LYS A 56 -3.39 10.97 -11.66
CA LYS A 56 -3.00 11.80 -12.81
C LYS A 56 -1.64 11.40 -13.41
N MET A 57 -0.83 10.64 -12.67
CA MET A 57 0.49 10.21 -13.12
C MET A 57 0.40 9.00 -14.09
N PRO A 58 1.25 8.97 -15.13
CA PRO A 58 1.40 7.77 -15.94
C PRO A 58 2.02 6.63 -15.09
N LYS A 59 1.77 5.39 -15.50
CA LYS A 59 2.02 4.18 -14.69
C LYS A 59 3.47 4.05 -14.23
N ASP A 60 4.43 4.39 -15.08
CA ASP A 60 5.86 4.40 -14.81
C ASP A 60 6.24 5.45 -13.75
N LYS A 61 5.79 6.70 -13.92
CA LYS A 61 6.03 7.78 -12.95
C LYS A 61 5.36 7.50 -11.62
N ARG A 62 4.13 6.96 -11.63
CA ARG A 62 3.43 6.56 -10.40
C ARG A 62 4.20 5.51 -9.63
N LYS A 63 4.75 4.49 -10.30
CA LYS A 63 5.60 3.47 -9.65
C LYS A 63 6.87 4.08 -9.04
N ALA A 64 7.52 4.99 -9.76
CA ALA A 64 8.70 5.68 -9.26
C ALA A 64 8.37 6.55 -8.03
N PHE A 65 7.27 7.30 -8.09
CA PHE A 65 6.80 8.13 -7.00
C PHE A 65 6.42 7.29 -5.76
N HIS A 66 5.71 6.18 -5.97
CA HIS A 66 5.39 5.24 -4.89
C HIS A 66 6.64 4.66 -4.23
N LYS A 67 7.66 4.31 -5.04
CA LYS A 67 8.96 3.87 -4.52
C LYS A 67 9.63 4.96 -3.67
N GLN A 68 9.61 6.21 -4.12
CA GLN A 68 10.18 7.33 -3.36
C GLN A 68 9.48 7.54 -2.02
N LEU A 69 8.14 7.46 -1.99
CA LEU A 69 7.37 7.55 -0.75
C LEU A 69 7.80 6.47 0.26
N HIS A 70 7.98 5.24 -0.20
CA HIS A 70 8.49 4.15 0.64
C HIS A 70 9.91 4.43 1.14
N GLU A 71 10.83 4.80 0.26
CA GLU A 71 12.23 5.07 0.64
C GLU A 71 12.34 6.20 1.68
N TYR A 72 11.57 7.27 1.53
CA TYR A 72 11.53 8.35 2.52
C TYR A 72 10.83 7.94 3.80
N ALA A 73 9.70 7.23 3.74
CA ALA A 73 9.04 6.72 4.94
C ALA A 73 9.99 5.85 5.76
N THR A 74 10.72 4.92 5.12
CA THR A 74 11.76 4.12 5.77
C THR A 74 12.77 5.00 6.49
N LYS A 75 13.44 5.90 5.74
CA LYS A 75 14.50 6.76 6.27
C LYS A 75 14.02 7.64 7.43
N ASN A 76 12.83 8.19 7.28
CA ASN A 76 12.25 9.11 8.26
C ASN A 76 11.81 8.41 9.55
N THR A 77 11.56 7.11 9.51
CA THR A 77 11.15 6.33 10.69
C THR A 77 12.25 5.44 11.26
N ASP A 78 13.38 5.27 10.56
CA ASP A 78 14.46 4.33 10.93
C ASP A 78 15.09 4.62 12.30
N SER A 79 15.10 5.90 12.70
CA SER A 79 15.60 6.32 14.02
C SER A 79 14.54 6.33 15.11
N MET A 80 13.27 5.99 14.81
CA MET A 80 12.21 5.96 15.81
C MET A 80 12.34 4.70 16.67
N THR A 81 12.01 4.83 17.96
CA THR A 81 11.84 3.63 18.80
C THR A 81 10.64 2.82 18.29
N VAL A 82 10.63 1.51 18.54
CA VAL A 82 9.50 0.65 18.19
C VAL A 82 8.20 1.17 18.83
N ALA A 83 8.26 1.65 20.08
CA ALA A 83 7.10 2.18 20.79
C ALA A 83 6.56 3.46 20.11
N ASP A 84 7.43 4.41 19.75
CA ASP A 84 7.02 5.66 19.10
C ASP A 84 6.45 5.40 17.70
N PHE A 85 7.09 4.48 16.96
CA PHE A 85 6.60 4.06 15.65
C PHE A 85 5.21 3.42 15.78
N GLU A 86 5.01 2.46 16.68
CA GLU A 86 3.71 1.82 16.88
C GLU A 86 2.63 2.81 17.34
N ALA A 87 2.96 3.73 18.25
CA ALA A 87 2.04 4.77 18.71
C ALA A 87 1.60 5.66 17.55
N ARG A 88 2.55 6.09 16.71
CA ARG A 88 2.26 6.87 15.50
C ARG A 88 1.38 6.09 14.52
N GLN A 89 1.71 4.83 14.26
CA GLN A 89 0.95 3.98 13.33
C GLN A 89 -0.50 3.77 13.80
N LYS A 90 -0.72 3.62 15.10
CA LYS A 90 -2.08 3.57 15.68
C LYS A 90 -2.82 4.89 15.48
N ALA A 91 -2.17 6.03 15.76
CA ALA A 91 -2.78 7.35 15.58
C ALA A 91 -3.13 7.64 14.11
N VAL A 92 -2.25 7.26 13.17
CA VAL A 92 -2.49 7.37 11.72
C VAL A 92 -3.67 6.50 11.30
N LYS A 93 -3.72 5.25 11.74
CA LYS A 93 -4.84 4.34 11.42
C LYS A 93 -6.17 4.91 11.90
N GLU A 94 -6.23 5.41 13.13
CA GLU A 94 -7.44 6.02 13.68
C GLU A 94 -7.85 7.31 12.94
N ALA A 95 -6.89 8.14 12.54
CA ALA A 95 -7.18 9.34 11.75
C ALA A 95 -7.74 8.99 10.36
N LEU A 96 -7.14 8.01 9.67
CA LEU A 96 -7.64 7.53 8.38
C LEU A 96 -9.03 6.91 8.50
N LYS A 97 -9.29 6.13 9.57
CA LYS A 97 -10.61 5.57 9.85
C LYS A 97 -11.66 6.67 10.03
N LYS A 98 -11.37 7.71 10.82
CA LYS A 98 -12.25 8.88 10.98
C LYS A 98 -12.49 9.62 9.67
N GLY A 99 -11.51 9.61 8.77
CA GLY A 99 -11.62 10.17 7.42
C GLY A 99 -12.29 9.26 6.39
N ASN A 100 -12.80 8.08 6.76
CA ASN A 100 -13.32 7.05 5.84
C ASN A 100 -12.30 6.58 4.78
N MET A 101 -11.02 6.53 5.15
CA MET A 101 -9.88 6.23 4.28
C MET A 101 -9.04 5.04 4.80
N GLU A 102 -9.64 4.14 5.60
CA GLU A 102 -8.92 3.03 6.25
C GLU A 102 -8.17 2.13 5.25
N TYR A 103 -8.71 1.94 4.05
CA TYR A 103 -8.11 1.11 2.99
C TYR A 103 -6.83 1.71 2.36
N MET A 104 -6.59 3.01 2.54
CA MET A 104 -5.42 3.70 1.96
C MET A 104 -4.12 3.44 2.72
N ASP A 105 -4.24 3.00 3.97
CA ASP A 105 -3.12 2.66 4.83
C ASP A 105 -2.29 1.51 4.22
N ASP A 106 -2.97 0.59 3.52
CA ASP A 106 -2.35 -0.53 2.81
C ASP A 106 -1.98 -0.17 1.36
N ASP A 107 -2.70 0.76 0.71
CA ASP A 107 -2.49 1.15 -0.70
C ASP A 107 -1.13 1.84 -0.92
N PHE A 108 -0.76 2.75 -0.01
CA PHE A 108 0.56 3.38 -0.05
C PHE A 108 1.64 2.56 0.65
N GLY A 109 1.26 1.56 1.47
CA GLY A 109 2.19 0.64 2.13
C GLY A 109 3.21 1.30 3.08
N LEU A 110 3.04 2.58 3.41
CA LEU A 110 4.00 3.37 4.21
C LEU A 110 4.13 2.89 5.65
N ARG A 111 3.24 1.98 6.08
CA ARG A 111 3.33 1.31 7.38
C ARG A 111 4.47 0.31 7.49
N SER A 112 5.06 -0.11 6.37
CA SER A 112 5.82 -1.36 6.29
C SER A 112 7.31 -1.15 6.13
N CYS A 113 7.91 -0.35 7.01
CA CYS A 113 9.16 -0.78 7.59
C CYS A 113 8.83 -1.43 8.92
N LYS A 114 8.50 -2.72 8.89
CA LYS A 114 8.61 -3.53 10.10
C LYS A 114 10.08 -3.44 10.51
N HIS A 115 10.41 -2.60 11.48
CA HIS A 115 11.64 -2.71 12.24
C HIS A 115 11.78 -4.19 12.64
N GLY A 116 12.63 -4.96 11.94
CA GLY A 116 12.90 -6.36 12.26
C GLY A 116 12.15 -7.48 11.52
N LYS A 117 11.42 -7.25 10.40
CA LYS A 117 11.05 -8.39 9.53
C LYS A 117 11.44 -8.13 8.08
N ILE A 118 12.65 -8.60 7.74
CA ILE A 118 13.06 -8.91 6.38
C ILE A 118 11.96 -9.76 5.76
N HIS A 119 11.15 -9.16 4.91
CA HIS A 119 10.21 -9.92 4.09
C HIS A 119 11.07 -10.78 3.16
N LYS A 120 11.15 -12.09 3.43
CA LYS A 120 11.55 -13.05 2.41
C LYS A 120 10.58 -12.85 1.25
N HIS A 121 11.06 -12.28 0.15
CA HIS A 121 10.36 -12.29 -1.11
C HIS A 121 10.15 -13.76 -1.50
N HIS A 122 8.97 -14.30 -1.24
CA HIS A 122 8.49 -15.39 -2.07
C HIS A 122 8.24 -14.79 -3.44
N LYS A 123 9.22 -14.96 -4.34
CA LYS A 123 9.01 -14.85 -5.78
C LYS A 123 7.88 -15.84 -6.11
N HIS A 124 6.65 -15.35 -6.25
CA HIS A 124 5.72 -16.01 -7.16
C HIS A 124 6.18 -15.64 -8.56
N SER A 125 7.07 -16.46 -9.09
CA SER A 125 7.36 -16.53 -10.52
C SER A 125 6.04 -16.59 -11.28
N GLY A 126 5.94 -15.78 -12.33
CA GLY A 126 4.78 -15.73 -13.18
C GLY A 126 4.41 -17.11 -13.70
N HIS A 127 3.15 -17.47 -13.56
CA HIS A 127 2.53 -18.39 -14.49
C HIS A 127 1.81 -17.53 -15.53
N ASP A 128 2.52 -17.34 -16.63
CA ASP A 128 1.98 -16.87 -17.88
C ASP A 128 0.76 -17.71 -18.27
N LYS A 129 -0.30 -17.01 -18.68
CA LYS A 129 -1.46 -17.63 -19.30
C LYS A 129 -1.04 -18.19 -20.65
N HIS A 130 -1.10 -19.51 -20.82
CA HIS A 130 -1.13 -20.14 -22.14
C HIS A 130 -2.51 -20.79 -22.33
N GLY A 131 -3.30 -20.20 -23.22
CA GLY A 131 -4.45 -20.88 -23.80
C GLY A 131 -3.99 -21.83 -24.90
N LYS A 132 -4.46 -23.08 -24.83
CA LYS A 132 -4.59 -24.10 -25.91
C LYS A 132 -5.12 -25.33 -25.18
N GLY A 133 -6.33 -25.84 -25.45
CA GLY A 133 -6.73 -26.33 -26.75
C GLY A 133 -6.35 -27.80 -26.84
N HIS A 134 -7.32 -28.66 -26.49
CA HIS A 134 -7.56 -30.02 -27.02
C HIS A 134 -6.41 -31.05 -27.09
N ASP A 135 -6.61 -32.13 -26.32
CA ASP A 135 -6.77 -33.52 -26.82
C ASP A 135 -5.64 -34.54 -26.54
N LYS A 136 -6.14 -35.77 -26.32
CA LYS A 136 -5.54 -37.11 -26.50
C LYS A 136 -4.91 -37.81 -25.30
N GLY A 137 -5.79 -38.39 -24.49
CA GLY A 137 -5.62 -39.76 -24.03
C GLY A 137 -6.10 -40.73 -25.11
N GLN A 138 -5.20 -41.61 -25.54
CA GLN A 138 -5.34 -42.58 -26.61
C GLN A 138 -6.38 -43.66 -26.26
N ASP A 139 -7.22 -44.04 -27.22
CA ASP A 139 -7.47 -45.47 -27.42
C ASP A 139 -7.82 -45.77 -28.89
N LYS A 140 -7.30 -46.91 -29.32
CA LYS A 140 -7.17 -47.35 -30.71
C LYS A 140 -8.50 -47.83 -31.27
N LYS A 141 -8.71 -47.60 -32.57
CA LYS A 141 -9.23 -48.62 -33.50
C LYS A 141 -9.03 -48.15 -34.94
N ASP A 142 -8.11 -48.85 -35.59
CA ASP A 142 -7.95 -48.92 -37.03
C ASP A 142 -9.26 -49.43 -37.68
N HIS A 143 -9.61 -48.89 -38.84
CA HIS A 143 -10.10 -49.66 -40.00
C HIS A 143 -10.34 -48.72 -41.19
N ASP A 144 -9.40 -48.82 -42.13
CA ASP A 144 -9.59 -48.98 -43.57
C ASP A 144 -10.61 -48.11 -44.32
N HIS A 145 -10.05 -47.34 -45.24
CA HIS A 145 -10.74 -46.82 -46.40
C HIS A 145 -11.13 -47.98 -47.32
N ASP A 146 -12.37 -48.01 -47.77
CA ASP A 146 -12.67 -48.52 -49.11
C ASP A 146 -13.82 -47.76 -49.76
N ASP A 147 -13.64 -47.68 -51.06
CA ASP A 147 -14.19 -46.78 -52.04
C ASP A 147 -15.53 -47.28 -52.63
N HIS A 148 -16.16 -46.41 -53.39
CA HIS A 148 -17.15 -46.68 -54.44
C HIS A 148 -18.59 -47.12 -54.10
N GLY A 149 -19.52 -46.26 -54.55
CA GLY A 149 -20.37 -46.65 -55.69
C GLY A 149 -21.84 -46.95 -55.41
N GLU A 150 -22.71 -46.13 -56.02
CA GLU A 150 -23.98 -46.52 -56.68
C GLU A 150 -25.07 -47.14 -55.80
N ASN A 151 -26.38 -47.07 -56.04
CA ASN A 151 -27.29 -46.31 -56.89
C ASN A 151 -28.69 -46.63 -56.29
N GLU A 152 -29.70 -45.86 -56.66
CA GLU A 152 -31.12 -46.03 -56.38
C GLU A 152 -31.64 -47.48 -56.43
N LYS A 153 -32.58 -47.80 -55.52
CA LYS A 153 -33.94 -48.26 -55.84
C LYS A 153 -34.85 -48.27 -54.63
#